data_AF-A0A950MTA4-F1
#
_entry.id   AF-A0A950MTA4-F1
#
_cell.length_a   1.000
_cell.length_b   1.000
_cell.length_c   1.000
_cell.angle_alpha   90.00
_cell.angle_beta   90.00
_cell.angle_gamma   90.00
#
_symmetry.space_group_name_H-M   'P 1'
#
loop_
_entity.id
_entity.type
_entity.pdbx_description
1 polymer ?
#
loop_
_entity_poly.entity_id
_entity_poly.type
_entity_poly.pdbx_seq_one_letter_code
_entity_poly.pdbx_strand_id
1 'polypeptide(L)'
;MLSRMFPRAFDNTYRGHWLGLVLFVLIIAVKALQGFNSMIRTHQIMTGADGIPVDSFSPVAAAEATQMFALLGMYLLVLPLIGVAALVRYRAMVPFLLLMLIAVQLGARGVHLLHPTLQESTGCAAPIGFYINMGILGLTLLAFVLSLVRHRSAEREG
;
A
#
# COMPACT_ATOMS: atom_id res chain seq x y z
N MET A 1 -16.93 17.13 1.02
CA MET A 1 -15.80 16.16 1.08
C MET A 1 -16.14 14.86 0.36
N LEU A 2 -17.36 14.31 0.51
CA LEU A 2 -17.81 13.11 -0.20
C LEU A 2 -17.70 13.19 -1.73
N SER A 3 -18.01 14.36 -2.33
CA SER A 3 -17.84 14.62 -3.77
C SER A 3 -16.39 14.66 -4.26
N ARG A 4 -15.40 14.63 -3.36
CA ARG A 4 -13.97 14.48 -3.68
C ARG A 4 -13.50 13.04 -3.47
N MET A 5 -14.09 12.31 -2.52
CA MET A 5 -13.85 10.87 -2.35
C MET A 5 -14.46 10.07 -3.50
N PHE A 6 -15.61 10.52 -4.02
CA PHE A 6 -16.29 9.96 -5.19
C PHE A 6 -16.56 11.07 -6.21
N PRO A 7 -15.59 11.40 -7.08
CA PRO A 7 -15.79 12.41 -8.10
C PRO A 7 -16.90 11.97 -9.06
N ARG A 8 -17.83 12.89 -9.38
CA ARG A 8 -18.90 12.65 -10.37
C ARG A 8 -18.36 12.44 -11.81
N ALA A 9 -17.14 12.89 -12.09
CA ALA A 9 -16.46 12.71 -13.35
C ALA A 9 -14.96 12.47 -13.11
N PHE A 10 -14.39 11.47 -13.80
CA PHE A 10 -12.95 11.22 -13.80
C PHE A 10 -12.25 12.19 -14.75
N ASP A 11 -12.06 13.43 -14.29
CA ASP A 11 -11.26 14.42 -15.00
C ASP A 11 -9.78 14.39 -14.53
N ASN A 12 -8.92 15.10 -15.26
CA ASN A 12 -7.50 15.22 -14.92
C ASN A 12 -7.23 16.37 -13.92
N THR A 13 -8.29 17.01 -13.37
CA THR A 13 -8.15 18.18 -12.50
C THR A 13 -8.04 17.76 -11.04
N TYR A 14 -6.80 17.66 -10.57
CA TYR A 14 -6.53 17.42 -9.16
C TYR A 14 -6.83 18.67 -8.33
N ARG A 15 -7.76 18.57 -7.38
CA ARG A 15 -8.26 19.69 -6.54
C ARG A 15 -7.72 19.67 -5.10
N GLY A 16 -6.85 18.71 -4.79
CA GLY A 16 -6.22 18.55 -3.47
C GLY A 16 -4.90 19.32 -3.35
N HIS A 17 -4.24 19.21 -2.21
CA HIS A 17 -2.92 19.82 -2.01
C HIS A 17 -1.83 19.04 -2.79
N TRP A 18 -0.89 19.75 -3.41
CA TRP A 18 0.12 19.17 -4.31
C TRP A 18 1.04 18.17 -3.59
N LEU A 19 1.35 18.39 -2.31
CA LEU A 19 2.08 17.43 -1.47
C LEU A 19 1.34 16.10 -1.34
N GLY A 20 0.00 16.09 -1.32
CA GLY A 20 -0.77 14.85 -1.32
C GLY A 20 -0.54 14.02 -2.58
N LEU A 21 -0.32 14.67 -3.72
CA LEU A 21 0.01 13.99 -4.98
C LEU A 21 1.45 13.47 -4.97
N VAL A 22 2.42 14.22 -4.46
CA VAL A 22 3.81 13.76 -4.32
C VAL A 22 3.91 12.56 -3.38
N LEU A 23 3.24 12.61 -2.23
CA LEU A 23 3.19 11.48 -1.31
C LEU A 23 2.51 10.27 -1.96
N PHE A 24 1.42 10.48 -2.71
CA PHE A 24 0.77 9.40 -3.44
C PHE A 24 1.70 8.73 -4.46
N VAL A 25 2.48 9.49 -5.23
CA VAL A 25 3.50 8.95 -6.15
C VAL A 25 4.49 8.07 -5.39
N LEU A 26 5.01 8.57 -4.27
CA LEU A 26 5.98 7.83 -3.46
C LEU A 26 5.37 6.53 -2.89
N ILE A 27 4.14 6.59 -2.36
CA ILE A 27 3.44 5.41 -1.81
C ILE A 27 3.21 4.36 -2.90
N ILE A 28 2.73 4.77 -4.08
CA ILE A 28 2.52 3.86 -5.22
C ILE A 28 3.83 3.23 -5.67
N ALA A 29 4.93 4.00 -5.74
CA ALA A 29 6.23 3.48 -6.11
C ALA A 29 6.75 2.43 -5.11
N VAL A 30 6.62 2.71 -3.80
CA VAL A 30 7.01 1.74 -2.75
C VAL A 30 6.15 0.48 -2.82
N LYS A 31 4.83 0.60 -3.02
CA LYS A 31 3.93 -0.55 -3.14
C LYS A 31 4.21 -1.37 -4.40
N ALA A 32 4.52 -0.72 -5.53
CA ALA A 32 4.95 -1.40 -6.74
C ALA A 32 6.25 -2.17 -6.51
N LEU A 33 7.23 -1.57 -5.84
CA LEU A 33 8.49 -2.24 -5.51
C LEU A 33 8.28 -3.43 -4.57
N GLN A 34 7.39 -3.30 -3.57
CA GLN A 34 7.02 -4.41 -2.69
C GLN A 34 6.41 -5.58 -3.47
N GLY A 35 5.42 -5.32 -4.34
CA GLY A 35 4.80 -6.37 -5.16
C GLY A 35 5.80 -7.04 -6.11
N PHE A 36 6.64 -6.25 -6.77
CA PHE A 36 7.66 -6.74 -7.69
C PHE A 36 8.72 -7.61 -6.98
N ASN A 37 9.23 -7.15 -5.84
CA ASN A 37 10.18 -7.92 -5.05
C ASN A 37 9.55 -9.19 -4.47
N SER A 38 8.28 -9.16 -4.07
CA SER A 38 7.57 -10.35 -3.59
C SER A 38 7.37 -11.39 -4.70
N MET A 39 7.30 -10.96 -5.96
CA MET A 39 7.19 -11.83 -7.12
C MET A 39 8.53 -12.44 -7.56
N ILE A 40 9.63 -11.66 -7.52
CA ILE A 40 10.94 -12.11 -8.04
C ILE A 40 11.86 -12.66 -6.96
N ARG A 41 11.86 -12.03 -5.78
CA ARG A 41 12.72 -12.36 -4.63
C ARG A 41 11.89 -12.94 -3.49
N THR A 42 10.91 -13.77 -3.84
CA THR A 42 9.88 -14.29 -2.94
C THR A 42 10.47 -14.89 -1.67
N HIS A 43 11.43 -15.80 -1.78
CA HIS A 43 12.07 -16.44 -0.62
C HIS A 43 12.73 -15.43 0.33
N GLN A 44 13.43 -14.42 -0.21
CA GLN A 44 14.11 -13.39 0.60
C GLN A 44 13.11 -12.51 1.35
N ILE A 45 11.97 -12.21 0.73
CA ILE A 45 10.92 -11.40 1.34
C ILE A 45 10.20 -12.19 2.44
N MET A 46 9.84 -13.45 2.15
CA MET A 46 9.18 -14.34 3.10
C MET A 46 10.01 -14.53 4.38
N THR A 47 11.30 -14.87 4.26
CA THR A 47 12.14 -15.13 5.45
C THR A 47 12.61 -13.85 6.15
N GLY A 48 12.86 -12.77 5.40
CA GLY A 48 13.39 -11.53 5.94
C GLY A 48 12.32 -10.54 6.40
N ALA A 49 11.53 -10.03 5.46
CA ALA A 49 10.56 -8.97 5.74
C ALA A 49 9.36 -9.50 6.52
N ASP A 50 8.86 -10.68 6.15
CA ASP A 50 7.66 -11.29 6.76
C ASP A 50 7.98 -12.26 7.89
N GLY A 51 9.26 -12.63 8.07
CA GLY A 51 9.72 -13.48 9.17
C GLY A 51 9.22 -14.93 9.11
N ILE A 52 8.71 -15.37 7.96
CA ILE A 52 8.20 -16.74 7.75
C ILE A 52 9.39 -17.71 7.75
N PRO A 53 9.42 -18.73 8.62
CA PRO A 53 10.54 -19.67 8.70
C PRO A 53 10.43 -20.74 7.59
N VAL A 54 10.51 -20.33 6.33
CA VAL A 54 10.35 -21.19 5.15
C VAL A 54 11.32 -22.38 5.18
N ASP A 55 12.53 -22.17 5.69
CA ASP A 55 13.56 -23.22 5.83
C ASP A 55 13.18 -24.35 6.82
N SER A 56 12.18 -24.13 7.67
CA SER A 56 11.65 -25.16 8.58
C SER A 56 10.58 -26.05 7.95
N PHE A 57 10.10 -25.70 6.75
CA PHE A 57 9.04 -26.44 6.08
C PHE A 57 9.60 -27.66 5.34
N SER A 58 8.73 -28.62 5.03
CA SER A 58 9.10 -29.67 4.08
C SER A 58 9.37 -29.05 2.69
N PRO A 59 10.21 -29.68 1.85
CA PRO A 59 10.52 -29.14 0.52
C PRO A 59 9.27 -28.87 -0.34
N VAL A 60 8.26 -29.74 -0.23
CA VAL A 60 6.98 -29.58 -0.93
C VAL A 60 6.21 -28.36 -0.39
N ALA A 61 6.10 -28.23 0.93
CA ALA A 61 5.39 -27.09 1.53
C ALA A 61 6.10 -25.75 1.26
N ALA A 62 7.43 -25.72 1.25
CA ALA A 62 8.20 -24.53 0.90
C ALA A 62 7.97 -24.09 -0.55
N ALA A 63 7.91 -25.03 -1.50
CA ALA A 63 7.62 -24.74 -2.90
C ALA A 63 6.21 -24.18 -3.10
N GLU A 64 5.19 -24.83 -2.52
CA GLU A 64 3.79 -24.37 -2.59
C GLU A 64 3.61 -22.99 -1.94
N ALA A 65 4.18 -22.78 -0.75
CA ALA A 65 4.12 -21.49 -0.06
C ALA A 65 4.79 -20.39 -0.88
N THR A 66 5.96 -20.67 -1.48
CA THR A 66 6.66 -19.73 -2.35
C THR A 66 5.82 -19.39 -3.58
N GLN A 67 5.18 -20.37 -4.22
CA GLN A 67 4.32 -20.12 -5.37
C GLN A 67 3.11 -19.26 -5.00
N MET A 68 2.43 -19.57 -3.88
CA MET A 68 1.33 -18.76 -3.37
C MET A 68 1.76 -17.32 -3.07
N PHE A 69 2.95 -17.15 -2.49
CA PHE A 69 3.47 -15.84 -2.15
C PHE A 69 3.89 -15.03 -3.39
N ALA A 70 4.42 -15.67 -4.42
CA ALA A 70 4.71 -15.03 -5.70
C ALA A 70 3.43 -14.55 -6.40
N LEU A 71 2.36 -15.36 -6.37
CA LEU A 71 1.03 -14.96 -6.85
C LEU A 71 0.47 -13.78 -6.06
N LEU A 72 0.62 -13.79 -4.73
CA LEU A 72 0.23 -12.66 -3.89
C LEU A 72 0.99 -11.39 -4.30
N GLY A 73 2.31 -11.49 -4.51
CA GLY A 73 3.13 -10.38 -5.01
C GLY A 73 2.62 -9.78 -6.33
N MET A 74 2.16 -10.62 -7.26
CA MET A 74 1.53 -10.17 -8.50
C MET A 74 0.21 -9.43 -8.24
N TYR A 75 -0.64 -9.92 -7.33
CA TYR A 75 -1.87 -9.20 -6.95
C TYR A 75 -1.59 -7.86 -6.25
N LEU A 76 -0.50 -7.76 -5.49
CA LEU A 76 -0.07 -6.49 -4.88
C LEU A 76 0.29 -5.43 -5.94
N LEU A 77 0.63 -5.81 -7.18
CA LEU A 77 0.95 -4.87 -8.26
C LEU A 77 -0.28 -4.23 -8.91
N VAL A 78 -1.47 -4.83 -8.78
CA VAL A 78 -2.69 -4.36 -9.45
C VAL A 78 -3.04 -2.92 -9.02
N LEU A 79 -3.08 -2.66 -7.71
CA LEU A 79 -3.48 -1.35 -7.20
C LEU A 79 -2.44 -0.25 -7.50
N PRO A 80 -1.11 -0.50 -7.37
CA PRO A 80 -0.08 0.40 -7.88
C PRO A 80 -0.19 0.73 -9.38
N LEU A 81 -0.47 -0.26 -10.23
CA LEU A 81 -0.65 -0.05 -11.67
C LEU A 81 -1.85 0.85 -11.98
N ILE A 82 -2.97 0.65 -11.27
CA ILE A 82 -4.13 1.55 -11.35
C ILE A 82 -3.76 2.97 -10.88
N GLY A 83 -2.92 3.09 -9.84
CA GLY A 83 -2.39 4.38 -9.38
C GLY A 83 -1.52 5.09 -10.39
N VAL A 84 -0.68 4.37 -11.13
CA VAL A 84 0.09 4.93 -12.25
C VAL A 84 -0.85 5.44 -13.34
N ALA A 85 -1.87 4.66 -13.72
CA ALA A 85 -2.88 5.11 -14.69
C ALA A 85 -3.62 6.37 -14.21
N ALA A 86 -3.93 6.45 -12.92
CA ALA A 86 -4.55 7.63 -12.31
C ALA A 86 -3.63 8.86 -12.36
N LEU A 87 -2.32 8.70 -12.16
CA LEU A 87 -1.36 9.81 -12.26
C LEU A 87 -1.24 10.38 -13.69
N VAL A 88 -1.39 9.53 -14.70
CA VAL A 88 -1.28 9.92 -16.12
C VAL A 88 -2.53 10.63 -16.61
N ARG A 89 -3.73 10.11 -16.29
CA ARG A 89 -4.97 10.57 -16.94
C ARG A 89 -6.15 10.83 -16.00
N TYR A 90 -6.16 10.25 -14.81
CA TYR A 90 -7.31 10.29 -13.91
C TYR A 90 -6.93 10.83 -12.53
N ARG A 91 -6.23 11.97 -12.48
CA ARG A 91 -5.70 12.52 -11.22
C ARG A 91 -6.80 12.84 -10.19
N ALA A 92 -8.05 13.03 -10.63
CA ALA A 92 -9.19 13.13 -9.71
C ALA A 92 -9.44 11.85 -8.87
N MET A 93 -8.93 10.68 -9.28
CA MET A 93 -9.06 9.40 -8.57
C MET A 93 -8.09 9.24 -7.39
N VAL A 94 -7.07 10.09 -7.28
CA VAL A 94 -6.04 10.01 -6.22
C VAL A 94 -6.63 9.84 -4.80
N PRO A 95 -7.59 10.67 -4.34
CA PRO A 95 -8.19 10.49 -3.01
C PRO A 95 -8.92 9.16 -2.84
N PHE A 96 -9.57 8.65 -3.89
CA PHE A 96 -10.23 7.35 -3.88
C PHE A 96 -9.22 6.19 -3.78
N LEU A 97 -8.11 6.26 -4.54
CA LEU A 97 -7.07 5.24 -4.48
C LEU A 97 -6.31 5.23 -3.16
N LEU A 98 -6.09 6.40 -2.55
CA LEU A 98 -5.56 6.51 -1.20
C LEU A 98 -6.50 5.83 -0.18
N LEU A 99 -7.82 6.01 -0.33
CA LEU A 99 -8.81 5.33 0.50
C LEU A 99 -8.77 3.81 0.31
N MET A 100 -8.69 3.32 -0.93
CA MET A 100 -8.52 1.89 -1.19
C MET A 100 -7.23 1.33 -0.59
N LEU A 101 -6.11 2.07 -0.69
CA LEU A 101 -4.83 1.68 -0.08
C LEU A 101 -4.94 1.59 1.44
N ILE A 102 -5.65 2.52 2.09
CA ILE A 102 -5.92 2.45 3.54
C ILE A 102 -6.77 1.22 3.85
N ALA A 103 -7.85 0.99 3.09
CA ALA A 103 -8.74 -0.15 3.30
C ALA A 103 -8.00 -1.49 3.18
N VAL A 104 -7.14 -1.65 2.17
CA VAL A 104 -6.31 -2.85 1.99
C VAL A 104 -5.33 -3.03 3.14
N GLN A 105 -4.65 -1.96 3.59
CA GLN A 105 -3.71 -2.03 4.71
C GLN A 105 -4.38 -2.40 6.03
N LEU A 106 -5.55 -1.80 6.31
CA LEU A 106 -6.35 -2.13 7.50
C LEU A 106 -6.93 -3.55 7.41
N GLY A 107 -7.41 -3.95 6.22
CA GLY A 107 -7.90 -5.31 5.97
C GLY A 107 -6.81 -6.36 6.19
N ALA A 108 -5.61 -6.14 5.63
CA ALA A 108 -4.46 -7.02 5.85
C ALA A 108 -4.10 -7.10 7.35
N ARG A 109 -4.15 -5.96 8.06
CA ARG A 109 -3.93 -5.96 9.51
C ARG A 109 -5.01 -6.74 10.26
N GLY A 110 -6.27 -6.62 9.85
CA GLY A 110 -7.37 -7.42 10.38
C GLY A 110 -7.15 -8.91 10.20
N VAL A 111 -6.68 -9.34 9.02
CA VAL A 111 -6.33 -10.75 8.76
C VAL A 111 -5.23 -11.23 9.72
N HIS A 112 -4.18 -10.43 9.98
CA HIS A 112 -3.15 -10.78 10.96
C HIS A 112 -3.69 -10.89 12.39
N LEU A 113 -4.66 -10.05 12.77
CA LEU A 113 -5.29 -10.14 14.10
C LEU A 113 -6.18 -11.39 14.23
N LEU A 114 -6.81 -11.83 13.15
CA LEU A 114 -7.64 -13.05 13.13
C LEU A 114 -6.81 -14.34 13.00
N HIS A 115 -5.67 -14.25 12.31
CA HIS A 115 -4.73 -15.35 12.09
C HIS A 115 -3.34 -14.95 12.59
N PRO A 116 -3.15 -14.83 13.92
CA PRO A 116 -1.87 -14.44 14.48
C PRO A 116 -0.81 -15.46 14.11
N THR A 117 0.36 -14.97 13.69
CA THR A 117 1.49 -15.86 13.39
C THR A 117 2.05 -16.44 14.68
N LEU A 118 2.80 -17.55 14.57
CA LEU A 118 3.46 -18.16 15.73
C LEU A 118 4.39 -17.14 16.43
N GLN A 119 5.08 -16.29 15.68
CA GLN A 119 5.94 -15.21 16.22
C GLN A 119 5.15 -14.16 17.00
N GLU A 120 3.98 -13.74 16.51
CA GLU A 120 3.10 -12.81 17.23
C GLU A 120 2.49 -13.47 18.47
N SER A 121 2.24 -14.77 18.42
CA SER A 121 1.67 -15.56 19.54
C SER A 121 2.69 -15.85 20.65
N THR A 122 3.99 -15.93 20.31
CA THR A 122 5.07 -16.20 21.28
C THR A 122 5.70 -14.93 21.86
N GLY A 123 5.21 -13.74 21.50
CA GLY A 123 5.74 -12.46 22.00
C GLY A 123 7.13 -12.10 21.48
N CYS A 124 7.57 -12.70 20.37
CA CYS A 124 8.82 -12.33 19.71
C CYS A 124 8.68 -10.95 19.05
N ALA A 125 9.82 -10.26 18.86
CA ALA A 125 9.84 -8.98 18.17
C ALA A 125 9.20 -9.11 16.78
N ALA A 126 8.28 -8.21 16.45
CA ALA A 126 7.60 -8.22 15.15
C ALA A 126 8.62 -8.13 13.99
N PRO A 127 8.38 -8.84 12.87
CA PRO A 127 9.24 -8.76 11.69
C PRO A 127 9.41 -7.32 11.20
N ILE A 128 10.53 -7.04 10.53
CA ILE A 128 10.85 -5.69 10.01
C ILE A 128 9.73 -5.18 9.08
N GLY A 129 9.09 -6.07 8.30
CA GLY A 129 7.98 -5.74 7.41
C GLY A 129 6.77 -5.14 8.13
N PHE A 130 6.52 -5.49 9.39
CA PHE A 130 5.46 -4.90 10.19
C PHE A 130 5.65 -3.38 10.38
N TYR A 131 6.85 -2.98 10.80
CA TYR A 131 7.17 -1.57 11.04
C TYR A 131 7.15 -0.76 9.74
N ILE A 132 7.66 -1.33 8.64
CA ILE A 132 7.60 -0.70 7.31
C ILE A 132 6.15 -0.47 6.89
N ASN A 133 5.28 -1.48 7.01
CA ASN A 133 3.88 -1.35 6.64
C ASN A 133 3.12 -0.32 7.50
N MET A 134 3.44 -0.21 8.79
CA MET A 134 2.89 0.83 9.66
C MET A 134 3.35 2.24 9.25
N GLY A 135 4.63 2.41 8.88
CA GLY A 135 5.14 3.66 8.34
C GLY A 135 4.43 4.08 7.05
N ILE A 136 4.22 3.12 6.13
CA ILE A 136 3.48 3.37 4.89
C ILE A 136 2.02 3.72 5.18
N LEU A 137 1.37 3.06 6.14
CA LEU A 137 0.00 3.38 6.53
C LEU A 137 -0.11 4.82 7.05
N GLY A 138 0.80 5.21 7.95
CA GLY A 138 0.89 6.59 8.46
C GLY A 138 1.07 7.61 7.34
N LEU A 139 1.97 7.32 6.40
CA LEU A 139 2.18 8.18 5.22
C LEU A 139 0.94 8.24 4.32
N THR A 140 0.24 7.13 4.16
CA THR A 140 -0.99 7.05 3.34
C THR A 140 -2.12 7.86 3.97
N LEU A 141 -2.27 7.79 5.30
CA LEU A 141 -3.23 8.62 6.03
C LEU A 141 -2.91 10.11 5.88
N LEU A 142 -1.63 10.48 6.01
CA LEU A 142 -1.18 11.87 5.80
C LEU A 142 -1.47 12.35 4.37
N ALA A 143 -1.12 11.54 3.37
CA ALA A 143 -1.39 11.83 1.96
C ALA A 143 -2.90 11.98 1.69
N PHE A 144 -3.73 11.14 2.30
CA PHE A 144 -5.18 11.22 2.19
C PHE A 144 -5.74 12.51 2.78
N VAL A 145 -5.31 12.88 3.99
CA VAL A 145 -5.72 14.14 4.63
C VAL A 145 -5.30 15.33 3.76
N LEU A 146 -4.05 15.36 3.29
CA LEU A 146 -3.54 16.42 2.41
C LEU A 146 -4.27 16.47 1.06
N SER A 147 -4.71 15.32 0.54
CA SER A 147 -5.50 15.24 -0.69
C SER A 147 -6.90 15.84 -0.51
N LEU A 148 -7.46 15.77 0.70
CA LEU A 148 -8.77 16.36 1.02
C LEU A 148 -8.68 17.85 1.35
N VAL A 149 -7.57 18.30 1.97
CA VAL A 149 -7.34 19.71 2.33
C VAL A 149 -7.18 20.55 1.06
N ARG A 150 -8.04 21.58 0.92
CA ARG A 150 -7.99 22.51 -0.20
C ARG A 150 -6.76 23.41 -0.04
N HIS A 151 -5.93 23.53 -1.07
CA HIS A 151 -5.02 24.66 -1.18
C HIS A 151 -5.88 25.94 -1.30
N ARG A 152 -6.00 26.72 -0.23
CA ARG A 152 -6.33 28.14 -0.35
C ARG A 152 -5.05 28.82 -0.86
N SER A 153 -4.79 28.73 -2.16
CA SER A 153 -4.00 29.80 -2.82
C SER A 153 -4.95 30.97 -2.95
N ALA A 154 -5.31 31.57 -1.83
CA ALA A 154 -6.01 32.82 -1.81
C ALA A 154 -4.93 33.92 -1.77
N GLU A 155 -4.93 34.74 -2.81
CA GLU A 155 -4.94 36.20 -2.62
C GLU A 155 -3.81 36.77 -1.76
N ARG A 156 -2.58 36.71 -2.29
CA ARG A 156 -1.51 37.65 -1.93
C ARG A 156 -0.85 38.24 -3.17
N GLU A 157 -1.64 38.61 -4.18
CA GLU A 157 -1.24 39.53 -5.26
C GLU A 157 -2.47 40.34 -5.71
N GLY A 158 -3.03 41.12 -4.78
CA GLY A 158 -4.01 42.17 -5.03
C GLY A 158 -3.59 43.41 -4.27
#